data_AF-A0A0F2C6L2-F1
#
_entry.id   AF-A0A0F2C6L2-F1
#
_cell.length_a   1.000
_cell.length_b   1.000
_cell.length_c   1.000
_cell.angle_alpha   90.00
_cell.angle_beta   90.00
_cell.angle_gamma   90.00
#
_symmetry.space_group_name_H-M   'P 1'
#
loop_
_entity.id
_entity.type
_entity.pdbx_description
1 polymer ?
#
loop_
_entity_poly.entity_id
_entity_poly.type
_entity_poly.pdbx_seq_one_letter_code
_entity_poly.pdbx_strand_id
1 'polypeptide(L)'
;MTAHVDSTYPGACEVCSGYWATYAPEARAAIIGESEEFMAEVRRCRSCGTYWEVGAFSYPQVISRDQARRELPELDALEQALSIDFPNPA
;
A
#
# COMPACT_ATOMS: atom_id res chain seq x y z
N MET A 1 3.98 -22.62 -10.13
CA MET A 1 3.50 -22.95 -8.78
C MET A 1 3.69 -21.72 -7.92
N THR A 2 2.70 -20.85 -7.87
CA THR A 2 2.77 -19.63 -7.05
C THR A 2 2.37 -20.03 -5.64
N ALA A 3 3.30 -19.95 -4.71
CA ALA A 3 3.03 -20.21 -3.30
C ALA A 3 1.97 -19.20 -2.84
N HIS A 4 0.77 -19.69 -2.50
CA HIS A 4 -0.13 -18.95 -1.62
C HIS A 4 0.52 -18.96 -0.24
N VAL A 5 1.41 -18.01 -0.01
CA VAL A 5 1.89 -17.70 1.33
C VAL A 5 0.69 -17.15 2.07
N ASP A 6 0.32 -17.81 3.17
CA ASP A 6 -0.71 -17.38 4.11
C ASP A 6 -0.24 -16.08 4.76
N SER A 7 -0.44 -14.97 4.03
CA SER A 7 -0.08 -13.65 4.49
C SER A 7 -1.08 -13.26 5.58
N THR A 8 -0.57 -12.71 6.68
CA THR A 8 -1.37 -12.06 7.74
C THR A 8 -2.37 -11.03 7.16
N TYR A 9 -2.10 -10.53 5.96
CA TYR A 9 -2.94 -9.62 5.21
C TYR A 9 -3.34 -10.24 3.86
N PRO A 10 -4.63 -10.58 3.64
CA PRO A 10 -5.12 -11.08 2.35
C PRO A 10 -4.82 -10.11 1.20
N GLY A 11 -4.33 -10.61 0.07
CA GLY A 11 -3.96 -9.78 -1.10
C GLY A 11 -2.57 -9.12 -1.04
N ALA A 12 -1.82 -9.34 0.05
CA ALA A 12 -0.44 -8.91 0.18
C ALA A 12 0.55 -10.02 -0.23
N CYS A 13 1.64 -9.65 -0.90
CA CYS A 13 2.77 -10.57 -1.12
C CYS A 13 3.61 -10.72 0.17
N GLU A 14 4.43 -11.77 0.25
CA GLU A 14 5.32 -12.03 1.39
C GLU A 14 6.24 -10.84 1.75
N VAL A 15 6.61 -10.02 0.75
CA VAL A 15 7.41 -8.80 0.94
C VAL A 15 6.63 -7.73 1.71
N CYS A 16 5.33 -7.58 1.43
CA CYS A 16 4.45 -6.68 2.16
C CYS A 16 4.16 -7.17 3.58
N SER A 17 3.97 -8.49 3.76
CA SER A 17 3.74 -9.08 5.08
C SER A 17 4.98 -8.93 5.97
N GLY A 18 6.17 -9.17 5.41
CA GLY A 18 7.44 -8.98 6.09
C GLY A 18 7.79 -7.51 6.35
N TYR A 19 7.38 -6.60 5.46
CA TYR A 19 7.51 -5.15 5.65
C TYR A 19 6.82 -4.69 6.94
N TRP A 20 5.62 -5.19 7.24
CA TRP A 20 4.92 -4.83 8.47
C TRP A 20 5.41 -5.60 9.69
N ALA A 21 5.85 -6.84 9.51
CA ALA A 21 6.45 -7.62 10.59
C ALA A 21 7.80 -7.05 11.08
N THR A 22 8.49 -6.25 10.26
CA THR A 22 9.82 -5.70 10.56
C THR A 22 9.89 -4.24 10.16
N TYR A 23 9.90 -3.35 11.15
CA TYR A 23 9.86 -1.87 11.07
C TYR A 23 11.07 -1.25 10.33
N ALA A 24 11.29 -1.61 9.07
CA ALA A 24 12.31 -1.09 8.15
C ALA A 24 11.59 -0.48 6.92
N PRO A 25 11.04 0.75 7.07
CA PRO A 25 9.84 1.18 6.36
C PRO A 25 10.06 1.94 5.03
N GLU A 26 11.29 2.27 4.66
CA GLU A 26 11.55 3.20 3.53
C GLU A 26 11.82 2.50 2.19
N ALA A 27 12.10 1.19 2.18
CA ALA A 27 12.63 0.51 0.99
C ALA A 27 11.58 -0.24 0.13
N ARG A 28 10.35 -0.48 0.62
CA ARG A 28 9.47 -1.51 0.03
C ARG A 28 8.05 -1.05 -0.36
N ALA A 29 7.54 0.01 0.26
CA ALA A 29 6.30 0.67 -0.14
C ALA A 29 6.55 2.18 -0.24
N ALA A 30 5.98 2.82 -1.26
CA ALA A 30 6.02 4.27 -1.38
C ALA A 30 4.78 4.85 -0.70
N ILE A 31 4.95 5.91 0.09
CA ILE A 31 3.83 6.74 0.52
C ILE A 31 3.35 7.51 -0.71
N ILE A 32 2.07 7.36 -1.04
CA ILE A 32 1.43 8.07 -2.15
C ILE A 32 0.91 9.43 -1.67
N GLY A 33 0.30 9.44 -0.49
CA GLY A 33 -0.22 10.65 0.12
C GLY A 33 -0.85 10.35 1.46
N GLU A 34 -1.28 11.41 2.14
CA GLU A 34 -1.95 11.36 3.43
C GLU A 34 -3.37 11.89 3.26
N SER A 35 -4.33 11.19 3.83
CA SER A 35 -5.72 11.62 3.86
C SER A 35 -6.05 12.18 5.23
N GLU A 36 -6.26 13.50 5.32
CA GLU A 36 -6.61 14.17 6.58
C GLU A 36 -7.99 13.74 7.09
N GLU A 37 -8.95 13.49 6.18
CA GLU A 37 -10.31 13.03 6.52
C GLU A 37 -10.30 11.68 7.22
N PHE A 38 -9.49 10.75 6.71
CA PHE A 38 -9.39 9.38 7.23
C PHE A 38 -8.27 9.21 8.26
N MET A 39 -7.48 10.27 8.51
CA MET A 39 -6.29 10.28 9.37
C MET A 39 -5.34 9.08 9.06
N ALA A 40 -5.15 8.82 7.77
CA ALA A 40 -4.42 7.66 7.27
C ALA A 40 -3.50 8.02 6.11
N GLU A 41 -2.37 7.32 6.01
CA GLU A 41 -1.49 7.34 4.87
C GLU A 41 -1.87 6.25 3.88
N VAL A 42 -1.95 6.61 2.60
CA VAL A 42 -2.06 5.63 1.52
C VAL A 42 -0.66 5.29 1.03
N ARG A 43 -0.30 4.01 1.11
CA ARG A 43 0.97 3.48 0.61
C ARG A 43 0.74 2.50 -0.52
N ARG A 44 1.68 2.41 -1.46
CA ARG A 44 1.66 1.43 -2.55
C ARG A 44 2.92 0.58 -2.56
N CYS A 45 2.76 -0.73 -2.64
CA CYS A 45 3.89 -1.65 -2.70
C CYS A 45 4.63 -1.55 -4.02
N ARG A 46 5.96 -1.40 -3.97
CA ARG A 46 6.83 -1.37 -5.17
C ARG A 46 6.99 -2.76 -5.81
N SER A 47 6.72 -3.84 -5.07
CA SER A 47 6.90 -5.22 -5.54
C SER A 47 5.63 -5.85 -6.14
N CYS A 48 4.47 -5.60 -5.55
CA CYS A 48 3.21 -6.23 -5.98
C CYS A 48 2.09 -5.24 -6.30
N GLY A 49 2.31 -3.93 -6.14
CA GLY A 49 1.36 -2.92 -6.59
C GLY A 49 0.15 -2.70 -5.70
N THR A 50 -0.02 -3.53 -4.66
CA THR A 50 -1.11 -3.45 -3.68
C THR A 50 -1.11 -2.13 -2.93
N TYR A 51 -2.31 -1.57 -2.71
CA TYR A 51 -2.52 -0.38 -1.89
C TYR A 51 -2.74 -0.75 -0.42
N TRP A 52 -2.30 0.14 0.44
CA TRP A 52 -2.39 0.02 1.88
C TRP A 52 -2.90 1.31 2.48
N GLU A 53 -3.83 1.19 3.42
CA GLU A 53 -4.19 2.24 4.36
C GLU A 53 -3.40 2.02 5.66
N VAL A 54 -2.77 3.07 6.17
CA VAL A 54 -1.94 3.04 7.39
C VAL A 54 -2.26 4.25 8.26
N GLY A 55 -2.90 4.04 9.42
CA GLY A 55 -3.31 5.14 10.31
C GLY A 55 -2.67 5.10 11.70
N ALA A 56 -2.84 6.19 12.47
CA ALA A 56 -2.22 6.36 13.78
C ALA A 56 -2.71 5.39 14.88
N PHE A 57 -3.87 4.75 14.68
CA PHE A 57 -4.53 3.89 15.69
C PHE A 57 -5.01 2.53 15.14
N SER A 58 -4.71 2.19 13.89
CA SER A 58 -5.18 0.96 13.22
C SER A 58 -4.02 0.14 12.67
N TYR A 59 -4.20 -1.18 12.61
CA TYR A 59 -3.29 -2.05 11.86
C TYR A 59 -3.43 -1.77 10.36
N PRO A 60 -2.32 -1.85 9.59
CA PRO A 60 -2.35 -1.66 8.15
C PRO A 60 -3.41 -2.55 7.48
N GLN A 61 -4.16 -1.99 6.54
CA GLN A 61 -5.16 -2.73 5.76
C GLN A 61 -4.80 -2.72 4.29
N VAL A 62 -4.93 -3.87 3.63
CA VAL A 62 -4.92 -3.93 2.17
C VAL A 62 -6.23 -3.32 1.66
N ILE A 63 -6.13 -2.30 0.81
CA ILE A 63 -7.28 -1.62 0.22
C ILE A 63 -7.27 -1.74 -1.31
N SER A 64 -8.44 -1.55 -1.93
CA SER A 64 -8.56 -1.50 -3.38
C SER A 64 -8.08 -0.15 -3.93
N ARG A 65 -7.79 -0.07 -5.24
CA ARG A 65 -7.52 1.22 -5.92
C ARG A 65 -8.70 2.18 -5.77
N ASP A 66 -9.92 1.68 -5.83
CA ASP A 66 -11.13 2.51 -5.69
C ASP A 66 -11.24 3.11 -4.28
N GLN A 67 -10.88 2.35 -3.25
CA GLN A 67 -10.83 2.86 -1.88
C GLN A 67 -9.69 3.89 -1.74
N ALA A 68 -8.50 3.60 -2.26
CA ALA A 68 -7.39 4.56 -2.28
C ALA A 68 -7.75 5.88 -3.00
N ARG A 69 -8.58 5.82 -4.06
CA ARG A 69 -9.10 7.01 -4.75
C ARG A 69 -10.15 7.78 -3.96
N ARG A 70 -10.89 7.12 -3.06
CA ARG A 70 -11.82 7.82 -2.16
C ARG A 70 -11.05 8.61 -1.11
N GLU A 71 -9.96 8.04 -0.60
CA GLU A 71 -9.08 8.69 0.38
C GLU A 71 -8.21 9.78 -0.25
N LEU A 72 -7.74 9.54 -1.48
CA LEU A 72 -6.92 10.47 -2.27
C LEU A 72 -7.54 10.66 -3.67
N PRO A 73 -8.42 11.65 -3.87
CA PRO A 73 -9.06 11.89 -5.17
C PRO A 73 -8.05 12.15 -6.31
N GLU A 74 -6.93 12.80 -6.01
CA GLU A 74 -5.82 13.03 -6.94
C GLU A 74 -4.79 11.88 -7.02
N LEU A 75 -5.17 10.65 -6.64
CA LEU A 75 -4.27 9.48 -6.59
C LEU A 75 -3.38 9.35 -7.83
N ASP A 76 -3.96 9.45 -9.02
CA ASP A 76 -3.24 9.24 -10.28
C ASP A 76 -2.14 10.31 -10.50
N ALA A 77 -2.36 11.56 -10.06
CA ALA A 77 -1.38 12.63 -10.16
C ALA A 77 -0.26 12.46 -9.12
N LEU A 78 -0.60 12.04 -7.90
CA LEU A 78 0.37 11.72 -6.84
C LEU A 78 1.28 10.55 -7.24
N GLU A 79 0.70 9.49 -7.82
CA GLU A 79 1.47 8.36 -8.36
C GLU A 79 2.46 8.80 -9.44
N GLN A 80 2.01 9.66 -10.37
CA GLN A 80 2.85 10.20 -11.44
C GLN A 80 3.99 11.07 -10.89
N ALA A 81 3.71 11.90 -9.88
CA ALA A 81 4.71 12.77 -9.26
C ALA A 81 5.87 11.99 -8.62
N LEU A 82 5.60 10.78 -8.11
CA LEU A 82 6.63 9.90 -7.55
C LEU A 82 7.53 9.28 -8.62
N SER A 83 7.11 9.24 -9.89
CA SER A 83 7.87 8.64 -11.00
C SER A 83 8.32 7.19 -10.72
N ILE A 84 7.49 6.42 -10.01
CA ILE A 84 7.72 5.00 -9.71
C ILE A 84 6.83 4.15 -10.61
N ASP A 85 7.43 3.20 -11.31
CA ASP A 85 6.68 2.19 -12.07
C ASP A 85 6.19 1.10 -11.11
N PHE A 86 4.94 1.22 -10.66
CA PHE A 86 4.31 0.23 -9.80
C PHE A 86 3.69 -0.88 -10.63
N PRO A 87 3.88 -2.16 -10.24
CA PRO A 87 3.17 -3.25 -10.88
C PRO A 87 1.66 -3.12 -10.66
N ASN A 88 0.89 -3.77 -11.54
CA ASN A 88 -0.54 -3.94 -11.30
C ASN A 88 -0.75 -4.97 -10.17
N PRO A 89 -1.63 -4.68 -9.20
CA PRO A 89 -1.99 -5.67 -8.19
C PRO A 89 -2.63 -6.89 -8.87
N ALA A 90 -2.20 -8.07 -8.42
CA ALA A 90 -2.65 -9.38 -8.93
C ALA A 90 -4.08 -9.72 -8.52
#